data_AF-X1MZV7-F1
#
_entry.id   AF-X1MZV7-F1
#
_cell.length_a   1.000
_cell.length_b   1.000
_cell.length_c   1.000
_cell.angle_alpha   90.00
_cell.angle_beta   90.00
_cell.angle_gamma   90.00
#
_symmetry.space_group_name_H-M   'P 1'
#
loop_
_entity.id
_entity.type
_entity.pdbx_description
1 polymer ?
#
loop_
_entity_poly.entity_id
_entity_poly.type
_entity_poly.pdbx_seq_one_letter_code
_entity_poly.pdbx_strand_id
1 'polypeptide(L)'
;MRVSIYQPILLALLILVLPGNVWAGLPESLKVMSFNVRTPVDAAPGKRWEDRRAAMVTMILDVQPAVIGTQELVQEQADYLAAHLPGYRWFGEGRRGGDGDEHMGVFYDSTQMTAEQWGDFWLSDTPDVAGSVSWGNLFPRMVSSNSCRAALALRQPAWFTKKAEPRQARPSREARLVFISTIEIEDETQGKTKARRLRA
;
A
#
# COMPACT_ATOMS: atom_id res chain seq x y z
N MET A 1 13.38 22.17 66.89
CA MET A 1 13.02 21.49 65.61
C MET A 1 14.11 21.81 64.59
N ARG A 2 15.06 20.92 64.35
CA ARG A 2 16.15 21.13 63.37
C ARG A 2 15.73 20.50 62.04
N VAL A 3 15.34 21.33 61.08
CA VAL A 3 15.07 20.88 59.71
C VAL A 3 16.43 20.59 59.06
N SER A 4 16.64 19.35 58.65
CA SER A 4 17.92 18.88 58.10
C SER A 4 18.12 19.43 56.69
N ILE A 5 19.24 20.12 56.45
CA ILE A 5 19.61 20.77 55.17
C ILE A 5 19.63 19.82 53.96
N TYR A 6 19.56 18.50 54.19
CA TYR A 6 19.57 17.48 53.15
C TYR A 6 18.18 17.13 52.58
N GLN A 7 17.08 17.55 53.23
CA GLN A 7 15.72 17.32 52.73
C GLN A 7 15.39 18.00 51.38
N PRO A 8 15.82 19.25 51.07
CA PRO A 8 15.55 19.83 49.75
C PRO A 8 16.42 19.24 48.63
N ILE A 9 17.60 18.69 48.96
CA ILE A 9 18.52 18.11 47.97
C ILE A 9 18.02 16.73 47.50
N LEU A 10 17.46 15.94 48.41
CA LEU A 10 16.88 14.63 48.05
C LEU A 10 15.65 14.77 47.12
N LEU A 11 14.86 15.82 47.29
CA LEU A 11 13.69 16.12 46.44
C LEU A 11 14.10 16.65 45.05
N ALA A 12 15.18 17.43 44.95
CA ALA A 12 15.71 17.90 43.68
C ALA A 12 16.33 16.78 42.82
N LEU A 13 16.93 15.77 43.45
CA LEU A 13 17.48 14.59 42.76
C LEU A 13 16.40 13.59 42.31
N LEU A 14 15.21 13.59 42.94
CA LEU A 14 14.11 12.70 42.56
C LEU A 14 13.42 13.12 41.25
N ILE A 15 13.52 14.39 40.84
CA ILE A 15 12.94 14.90 39.59
C ILE A 15 13.84 14.56 38.38
N LEU A 16 15.13 14.24 38.58
CA LEU A 16 16.07 13.92 37.50
C LEU A 16 16.02 12.45 37.05
N VAL A 17 15.24 11.60 37.74
CA VAL A 17 15.04 10.17 37.41
C VAL A 17 13.62 9.93 36.92
N LEU A 18 13.05 10.87 36.16
CA LEU A 18 11.98 10.51 35.26
C LEU A 18 12.64 9.88 34.02
N PRO A 19 12.50 8.56 33.78
CA PRO A 19 12.86 8.01 32.48
C PRO A 19 12.10 8.84 31.46
N GLY A 20 12.85 9.60 30.65
CA GLY A 20 12.31 10.56 29.71
C GLY A 20 11.15 9.91 29.00
N ASN A 21 9.97 10.54 29.10
CA ASN A 21 8.74 10.07 28.49
C ASN A 21 9.10 9.51 27.11
N VAL A 22 9.06 8.19 27.02
CA VAL A 22 9.15 7.50 25.74
C VAL A 22 7.80 7.80 25.12
N TRP A 23 7.71 8.96 24.46
CA TRP A 23 6.69 9.17 23.46
C TRP A 23 7.00 8.14 22.40
N ALA A 24 6.47 6.92 22.60
CA ALA A 24 6.24 6.02 21.49
C ALA A 24 5.42 6.87 20.52
N GLY A 25 6.07 7.34 19.46
CA GLY A 25 5.40 8.16 18.45
C GLY A 25 4.11 7.44 18.08
N LEU A 26 3.02 8.21 17.95
CA LEU A 26 1.79 7.67 17.39
C LEU A 26 2.18 6.89 16.12
N PRO A 27 1.65 5.67 15.91
CA PRO A 27 2.05 4.85 14.78
C PRO A 27 1.91 5.70 13.52
N GLU A 28 3.00 5.81 12.76
CA GLU A 28 3.03 6.59 11.53
C GLU A 28 1.85 6.15 10.66
N SER A 29 1.03 7.10 10.20
CA SER A 29 -0.14 6.78 9.39
C SER A 29 0.31 6.12 8.10
N LEU A 30 -0.22 4.94 7.79
CA LEU A 30 0.08 4.24 6.56
C LEU A 30 -0.37 5.09 5.36
N LYS A 31 0.58 5.54 4.54
CA LYS A 31 0.27 6.24 3.29
C LYS A 31 -0.11 5.22 2.23
N VAL A 32 -1.29 5.34 1.67
CA VAL A 32 -1.79 4.51 0.56
C VAL A 32 -2.18 5.41 -0.60
N MET A 33 -2.00 4.91 -1.82
CA MET A 33 -2.30 5.64 -3.05
C MET A 33 -3.14 4.76 -3.97
N SER A 34 -4.11 5.36 -4.68
CA SER A 34 -4.71 4.77 -5.88
C SER A 34 -4.37 5.67 -7.04
N PHE A 35 -3.92 5.09 -8.15
CA PHE A 35 -3.48 5.86 -9.32
C PHE A 35 -3.81 5.15 -10.63
N ASN A 36 -4.71 5.73 -11.42
CA ASN A 36 -4.93 5.27 -12.78
C ASN A 36 -3.75 5.73 -13.65
N VAL A 37 -3.00 4.78 -14.21
CA VAL A 37 -1.76 5.02 -14.96
C VAL A 37 -2.04 5.55 -16.36
N ARG A 38 -3.26 5.33 -16.86
CA ARG A 38 -3.69 5.54 -18.24
C ARG A 38 -2.92 4.65 -19.22
N THR A 39 -3.64 3.77 -19.91
CA THR A 39 -3.09 2.86 -20.93
C THR A 39 -2.32 3.66 -21.99
N PRO A 40 -1.20 3.16 -22.55
CA PRO A 40 -0.33 3.89 -23.47
C PRO A 40 -0.91 3.99 -24.90
N VAL A 41 -2.17 4.42 -25.03
CA VAL A 41 -2.86 4.59 -26.33
C VAL A 41 -2.75 6.01 -26.88
N ASP A 42 -2.39 6.98 -26.04
CA ASP A 42 -2.36 8.40 -26.41
C ASP A 42 -1.08 8.72 -27.23
N ALA A 43 -1.24 9.20 -28.46
CA ALA A 43 -0.10 9.53 -29.35
C ALA A 43 0.31 11.02 -29.34
N ALA A 44 -0.51 11.89 -28.75
CA ALA A 44 -0.25 13.33 -28.74
C ALA A 44 0.91 13.69 -27.78
N PRO A 45 1.83 14.61 -28.17
CA PRO A 45 2.88 15.09 -27.28
C PRO A 45 2.32 15.62 -25.96
N GLY A 46 3.00 15.28 -24.86
CA GLY A 46 2.59 15.60 -23.49
C GLY A 46 1.54 14.66 -22.89
N LYS A 47 0.96 13.76 -23.70
CA LYS A 47 -0.03 12.76 -23.24
C LYS A 47 0.49 11.32 -23.36
N ARG A 48 1.48 11.07 -24.22
CA ARG A 48 2.13 9.76 -24.38
C ARG A 48 2.69 9.26 -23.06
N TRP A 49 2.67 7.95 -22.84
CA TRP A 49 3.22 7.36 -21.63
C TRP A 49 4.69 7.78 -21.39
N GLU A 50 5.49 7.83 -22.44
CA GLU A 50 6.90 8.22 -22.41
C GLU A 50 7.11 9.65 -21.90
N ASP A 51 6.17 10.54 -22.18
CA ASP A 51 6.21 11.93 -21.72
C ASP A 51 5.79 12.04 -20.23
N ARG A 52 4.98 11.10 -19.74
CA ARG A 52 4.36 11.12 -18.40
C ARG A 52 5.12 10.31 -17.36
N ARG A 53 5.79 9.24 -17.77
CA ARG A 53 6.34 8.19 -16.88
C ARG A 53 7.33 8.70 -15.84
N ALA A 54 8.17 9.68 -16.20
CA ALA A 54 9.15 10.25 -15.27
C ALA A 54 8.47 11.06 -14.16
N ALA A 55 7.42 11.81 -14.47
CA ALA A 55 6.66 12.58 -13.48
C ALA A 55 5.94 11.67 -12.48
N MET A 56 5.42 10.52 -12.95
CA MET A 56 4.82 9.51 -12.07
C MET A 56 5.85 8.93 -11.09
N VAL A 57 7.05 8.60 -11.56
CA VAL A 57 8.15 8.14 -10.68
C VAL A 57 8.50 9.19 -9.63
N THR A 58 8.70 10.45 -10.03
CA THR A 58 8.98 11.54 -9.10
C THR A 58 7.89 11.69 -8.05
N MET A 59 6.61 11.69 -8.46
CA MET A 59 5.48 11.77 -7.55
C MET A 59 5.50 10.61 -6.52
N ILE A 60 5.76 9.39 -6.95
CA ILE A 60 5.82 8.23 -6.05
C ILE A 60 6.98 8.36 -5.06
N LEU A 61 8.15 8.80 -5.52
CA LEU A 61 9.33 9.02 -4.67
C LEU A 61 9.14 10.16 -3.67
N ASP A 62 8.37 11.19 -4.02
CA ASP A 62 8.05 12.32 -3.15
C ASP A 62 6.98 11.95 -2.12
N VAL A 63 5.90 11.29 -2.55
CA VAL A 63 4.80 10.89 -1.67
C VAL A 63 5.20 9.72 -0.77
N GLN A 64 6.07 8.82 -1.24
CA GLN A 64 6.50 7.60 -0.55
C GLN A 64 5.33 6.78 0.05
N PRO A 65 4.33 6.39 -0.76
CA PRO A 65 3.23 5.56 -0.28
C PRO A 65 3.73 4.15 0.06
N ALA A 66 3.24 3.57 1.16
CA ALA A 66 3.56 2.20 1.51
C ALA A 66 2.94 1.20 0.51
N VAL A 67 1.77 1.55 -0.06
CA VAL A 67 1.11 0.78 -1.12
C VAL A 67 0.46 1.68 -2.16
N ILE A 68 0.53 1.28 -3.43
CA ILE A 68 -0.09 1.93 -4.58
C ILE A 68 -0.92 0.88 -5.31
N GLY A 69 -2.24 1.10 -5.40
CA GLY A 69 -3.08 0.38 -6.35
C GLY A 69 -3.09 1.13 -7.67
N THR A 70 -2.82 0.41 -8.76
CA THR A 70 -2.85 0.98 -10.11
C THR A 70 -4.06 0.49 -10.90
N GLN A 71 -4.50 1.30 -11.85
CA GLN A 71 -5.50 0.93 -12.86
C GLN A 71 -4.93 1.23 -14.24
N GLU A 72 -5.41 0.53 -15.27
CA GLU A 72 -4.96 0.67 -16.67
C GLU A 72 -3.46 0.41 -16.88
N LEU A 73 -2.79 -0.24 -15.91
CA LEU A 73 -1.38 -0.56 -15.99
C LEU A 73 -1.16 -1.66 -17.02
N VAL A 74 -0.25 -1.48 -17.98
CA VAL A 74 0.21 -2.56 -18.85
C VAL A 74 1.63 -2.99 -18.48
N GLN A 75 2.05 -4.19 -18.91
CA GLN A 75 3.34 -4.77 -18.54
C GLN A 75 4.53 -3.83 -18.77
N GLU A 76 4.60 -3.15 -19.92
CA GLU A 76 5.71 -2.21 -20.20
C GLU A 76 5.78 -1.03 -19.22
N GLN A 77 4.63 -0.58 -18.70
CA GLN A 77 4.57 0.48 -17.70
C GLN A 77 5.00 -0.08 -16.34
N ALA A 78 4.60 -1.31 -16.03
CA ALA A 78 4.97 -1.99 -14.80
C ALA A 78 6.48 -2.24 -14.73
N ASP A 79 7.08 -2.71 -15.82
CA ASP A 79 8.52 -2.93 -15.96
C ASP A 79 9.30 -1.61 -15.82
N TYR A 80 8.81 -0.54 -16.45
CA TYR A 80 9.41 0.79 -16.30
C TYR A 80 9.38 1.24 -14.84
N LEU A 81 8.23 1.16 -14.17
CA LEU A 81 8.10 1.55 -12.77
C LEU A 81 8.98 0.70 -11.86
N ALA A 82 9.03 -0.63 -12.06
CA ALA A 82 9.88 -1.53 -11.28
C ALA A 82 11.37 -1.21 -11.43
N ALA A 83 11.82 -0.83 -12.63
CA ALA A 83 13.19 -0.43 -12.88
C ALA A 83 13.57 0.91 -12.21
N HIS A 84 12.61 1.84 -12.05
CA HIS A 84 12.85 3.18 -11.52
C HIS A 84 12.45 3.35 -10.05
N LEU A 85 11.77 2.36 -9.46
CA LEU A 85 11.36 2.31 -8.06
C LEU A 85 11.95 1.06 -7.39
N PRO A 86 13.29 0.97 -7.22
CA PRO A 86 13.95 -0.27 -6.77
C PRO A 86 13.58 -0.72 -5.34
N GLY A 87 13.02 0.18 -4.53
CA GLY A 87 12.47 -0.14 -3.21
C GLY A 87 11.07 -0.75 -3.25
N TYR A 88 10.38 -0.65 -4.39
CA TYR A 88 9.03 -1.17 -4.57
C TYR A 88 9.07 -2.54 -5.24
N ARG A 89 8.08 -3.36 -4.90
CA ARG A 89 7.75 -4.62 -5.57
C ARG A 89 6.30 -4.56 -5.98
N TRP A 90 5.90 -5.36 -6.95
CA TRP A 90 4.53 -5.36 -7.43
C TRP A 90 4.04 -6.75 -7.81
N PHE A 91 2.72 -6.90 -7.87
CA PHE A 91 2.02 -8.08 -8.35
C PHE A 91 0.68 -7.66 -8.99
N GLY A 92 0.04 -8.60 -9.66
CA GLY A 92 -1.29 -8.46 -10.25
C GLY A 92 -1.30 -9.05 -11.65
N GLU A 93 -2.23 -9.95 -11.91
CA GLU A 93 -2.40 -10.55 -13.23
C GLU A 93 -3.10 -9.57 -14.20
N GLY A 94 -2.83 -9.71 -15.50
CA GLY A 94 -3.56 -9.00 -16.53
C GLY A 94 -5.01 -9.50 -16.61
N ARG A 95 -5.95 -8.64 -17.01
CA ARG A 95 -7.39 -8.94 -16.97
C ARG A 95 -7.85 -10.10 -17.84
N ARG A 96 -7.00 -10.65 -18.70
CA ARG A 96 -7.28 -11.86 -19.50
C ARG A 96 -6.44 -13.06 -19.09
N GLY A 97 -5.71 -12.95 -17.98
CA GLY A 97 -4.68 -13.90 -17.57
C GLY A 97 -3.30 -13.54 -18.13
N GLY A 98 -2.25 -13.90 -17.39
CA GLY A 98 -0.86 -13.56 -17.70
C GLY A 98 -0.60 -12.05 -17.80
N ASP A 99 0.35 -11.65 -18.64
CA ASP A 99 0.87 -10.27 -18.70
C ASP A 99 0.50 -9.50 -19.98
N GLY A 100 -0.47 -10.03 -20.73
CA GLY A 100 -0.80 -9.56 -22.09
C GLY A 100 -1.88 -8.47 -22.18
N ASP A 101 -2.43 -8.01 -21.06
CA ASP A 101 -3.53 -7.03 -21.01
C ASP A 101 -3.37 -6.12 -19.78
N GLU A 102 -4.29 -5.18 -19.56
CA GLU A 102 -4.26 -4.29 -18.39
C GLU A 102 -4.35 -5.06 -17.06
N HIS A 103 -3.53 -4.63 -16.11
CA HIS A 103 -3.44 -5.13 -14.75
C HIS A 103 -4.12 -4.14 -13.77
N MET A 104 -4.60 -4.68 -12.66
CA MET A 104 -4.90 -3.90 -11.45
C MET A 104 -3.70 -3.93 -10.50
N GLY A 105 -2.52 -3.64 -11.04
CA GLY A 105 -1.24 -3.89 -10.38
C GLY A 105 -1.12 -3.18 -9.04
N VAL A 106 -0.58 -3.88 -8.04
CA VAL A 106 -0.36 -3.33 -6.70
C VAL A 106 1.14 -3.24 -6.45
N PHE A 107 1.65 -2.01 -6.32
CA PHE A 107 3.02 -1.75 -5.89
C PHE A 107 3.06 -1.56 -4.37
N TYR A 108 4.09 -2.08 -3.70
CA TYR A 108 4.31 -1.89 -2.28
C TYR A 108 5.80 -1.62 -1.99
N ASP A 109 6.06 -0.76 -1.01
CA ASP A 109 7.41 -0.51 -0.52
C ASP A 109 7.88 -1.71 0.30
N SER A 110 8.83 -2.46 -0.26
CA SER A 110 9.36 -3.69 0.35
C SER A 110 10.20 -3.44 1.62
N THR A 111 10.56 -2.19 1.90
CA THR A 111 11.20 -1.80 3.15
C THR A 111 10.19 -1.61 4.29
N GLN A 112 8.93 -1.32 3.95
CA GLN A 112 7.84 -1.08 4.89
C GLN A 112 6.88 -2.26 4.99
N MET A 113 6.78 -3.10 3.96
CA MET A 113 5.75 -4.14 3.87
C MET A 113 6.28 -5.44 3.26
N THR A 114 5.71 -6.55 3.73
CA THR A 114 5.91 -7.88 3.13
C THR A 114 4.56 -8.41 2.68
N ALA A 115 4.43 -8.73 1.40
CA ALA A 115 3.26 -9.41 0.87
C ALA A 115 3.30 -10.89 1.30
N GLU A 116 2.25 -11.36 1.97
CA GLU A 116 2.17 -12.74 2.47
C GLU A 116 1.33 -13.62 1.55
N GLN A 117 0.21 -13.09 1.08
CA GLN A 117 -0.67 -13.74 0.12
C GLN A 117 -1.19 -12.66 -0.82
N TRP A 118 -1.33 -13.02 -2.09
CA TRP A 118 -1.93 -12.16 -3.10
C TRP A 118 -2.67 -13.03 -4.11
N GLY A 119 -3.59 -12.41 -4.83
CA GLY A 119 -4.33 -13.07 -5.88
C GLY A 119 -5.28 -12.12 -6.58
N ASP A 120 -5.84 -12.65 -7.65
CA ASP A 120 -6.69 -11.95 -8.59
C ASP A 120 -8.03 -12.66 -8.70
N PHE A 121 -9.11 -11.90 -8.79
CA PHE A 121 -10.43 -12.44 -9.11
C PHE A 121 -11.19 -11.51 -10.03
N TRP A 122 -12.06 -12.10 -10.84
CA TRP A 122 -12.86 -11.39 -11.83
C TRP A 122 -14.22 -11.03 -11.26
N LEU A 123 -14.67 -9.83 -11.59
CA LEU A 123 -16.03 -9.38 -11.29
C LEU A 123 -16.96 -9.97 -12.35
N SER A 124 -17.31 -11.24 -12.13
CA SER A 124 -18.22 -12.01 -12.99
C SER A 124 -18.94 -13.09 -12.16
N ASP A 125 -19.83 -13.85 -12.80
CA ASP A 125 -20.44 -15.04 -12.19
C ASP A 125 -19.44 -16.20 -12.00
N THR A 126 -18.24 -16.10 -12.57
CA THR A 126 -17.15 -17.08 -12.47
C THR A 126 -15.84 -16.37 -12.05
N PRO A 127 -15.73 -15.91 -10.78
CA PRO A 127 -14.65 -15.04 -10.33
C PRO A 127 -13.25 -15.66 -10.40
N ASP A 128 -13.14 -16.98 -10.40
CA ASP A 128 -11.87 -17.71 -10.49
C ASP A 128 -11.41 -17.95 -11.95
N VAL A 129 -12.21 -17.53 -12.94
CA VAL A 129 -11.91 -17.71 -14.37
C VAL A 129 -11.37 -16.43 -14.96
N ALA A 130 -10.09 -16.47 -15.36
CA ALA A 130 -9.42 -15.34 -15.99
C ALA A 130 -10.16 -14.87 -17.26
N GLY A 131 -10.33 -13.55 -17.38
CA GLY A 131 -11.02 -12.94 -18.53
C GLY A 131 -12.53 -13.16 -18.56
N SER A 132 -13.14 -13.67 -17.49
CA SER A 132 -14.59 -13.86 -17.45
C SER A 132 -15.35 -12.53 -17.41
N VAL A 133 -16.54 -12.54 -18.03
CA VAL A 133 -17.40 -11.37 -18.21
C VAL A 133 -18.84 -11.77 -17.93
N SER A 134 -19.52 -11.01 -17.08
CA SER A 134 -20.95 -11.16 -16.78
C SER A 134 -21.63 -9.80 -16.69
N TRP A 135 -22.96 -9.81 -16.54
CA TRP A 135 -23.79 -8.62 -16.29
C TRP A 135 -23.70 -7.53 -17.37
N GLY A 136 -23.46 -7.92 -18.62
CA GLY A 136 -23.46 -6.99 -19.77
C GLY A 136 -22.19 -6.15 -19.94
N ASN A 137 -21.12 -6.43 -19.20
CA ASN A 137 -19.85 -5.75 -19.38
C ASN A 137 -19.23 -6.04 -20.77
N LEU A 138 -18.59 -5.04 -21.38
CA LEU A 138 -17.89 -5.21 -22.67
C LEU A 138 -16.50 -5.83 -22.51
N PHE A 139 -15.88 -5.64 -21.34
CA PHE A 139 -14.52 -6.09 -21.04
C PHE A 139 -14.47 -6.75 -19.66
N PRO A 140 -13.54 -7.70 -19.43
CA PRO A 140 -13.31 -8.26 -18.11
C PRO A 140 -12.99 -7.16 -17.09
N ARG A 141 -13.59 -7.26 -15.91
CA ARG A 141 -13.32 -6.42 -14.74
C ARG A 141 -12.74 -7.30 -13.64
N MET A 142 -11.74 -6.82 -12.92
CA MET A 142 -11.03 -7.64 -11.94
C MET A 142 -10.58 -6.82 -10.72
N VAL A 143 -10.16 -7.55 -9.69
CA VAL A 143 -9.58 -7.04 -8.45
C VAL A 143 -8.30 -7.82 -8.17
N SER A 144 -7.21 -7.09 -7.96
CA SER A 144 -5.98 -7.63 -7.38
C SER A 144 -5.95 -7.29 -5.89
N SER A 145 -5.72 -8.29 -5.05
CA SER A 145 -5.74 -8.12 -3.59
C SER A 145 -4.55 -8.78 -2.92
N ASN A 146 -4.19 -8.28 -1.73
CA ASN A 146 -3.19 -8.93 -0.90
C ASN A 146 -3.51 -8.87 0.60
N SER A 147 -2.89 -9.80 1.33
CA SER A 147 -2.62 -9.64 2.75
C SER A 147 -1.16 -9.26 2.93
N CYS A 148 -0.92 -8.17 3.63
CA CYS A 148 0.43 -7.69 3.93
C CYS A 148 0.69 -7.62 5.42
N ARG A 149 1.94 -7.89 5.78
CA ARG A 149 2.50 -7.58 7.08
C ARG A 149 3.29 -6.28 6.98
N ALA A 150 2.91 -5.29 7.77
CA ALA A 150 3.72 -4.09 7.92
C ALA A 150 4.98 -4.42 8.74
N ALA A 151 6.15 -4.04 8.23
CA ALA A 151 7.36 -3.92 9.01
C ALA A 151 7.14 -2.73 9.96
N LEU A 152 6.68 -3.00 11.18
CA LEU A 152 6.65 -2.00 12.24
C LEU A 152 8.10 -1.60 12.56
N ALA A 153 8.61 -0.62 11.82
CA ALA A 153 9.77 0.14 12.21
C ALA A 153 9.35 1.04 13.38
N LEU A 154 9.25 0.46 14.58
CA LEU A 154 9.50 1.26 15.77
C LEU A 154 10.94 1.73 15.61
N ARG A 155 11.13 2.98 15.12
CA ARG A 155 12.42 3.67 15.14
C ARG A 155 12.93 3.59 16.58
N GLN A 156 13.82 2.64 16.84
CA GLN A 156 14.54 2.58 18.10
C GLN A 156 15.44 3.82 18.13
N PRO A 157 15.42 4.66 19.19
CA PRO A 157 16.42 5.70 19.31
C PRO A 157 17.81 5.03 19.38
N ALA A 158 18.76 5.59 18.62
CA ALA A 158 20.03 4.97 18.22
C ALA A 158 21.02 4.62 19.35
N TRP A 159 20.64 4.69 20.62
CA TRP A 159 21.50 4.42 21.77
C TRP A 159 21.29 3.03 22.40
N PHE A 160 20.36 2.21 21.88
CA PHE A 160 20.16 0.84 22.36
C PHE A 160 20.81 -0.20 21.43
N THR A 161 22.13 -0.39 21.54
CA THR A 161 22.80 -1.60 21.04
C THR A 161 23.49 -2.31 22.21
N LYS A 162 22.72 -3.17 22.90
CA LYS A 162 23.30 -4.28 23.66
C LYS A 162 22.57 -5.56 23.28
N LYS A 163 23.38 -6.49 22.75
CA LYS A 163 23.09 -7.88 22.38
C LYS A 163 21.93 -8.48 23.18
N ALA A 164 20.79 -8.72 22.52
CA ALA A 164 19.68 -9.50 23.07
C ALA A 164 19.40 -10.70 22.16
N GLU A 165 19.50 -11.89 22.75
CA GLU A 165 19.24 -13.22 22.18
C GLU A 165 17.74 -13.37 21.78
N PRO A 166 17.37 -14.30 20.88
CA PRO A 166 16.06 -14.27 20.26
C PRO A 166 15.03 -14.99 21.15
N ARG A 167 14.10 -14.24 21.76
CA ARG A 167 12.81 -14.80 22.21
C ARG A 167 11.77 -13.73 22.49
N GLN A 168 10.89 -13.55 21.51
CA GLN A 168 9.43 -13.44 21.57
C GLN A 168 8.95 -12.68 20.33
N ALA A 169 8.02 -13.28 19.59
CA ALA A 169 7.46 -12.70 18.37
C ALA A 169 6.90 -11.30 18.65
N ARG A 170 7.38 -10.32 17.87
CA ARG A 170 6.91 -8.93 17.91
C ARG A 170 5.41 -8.90 17.55
N PRO A 171 4.61 -8.00 18.13
CA PRO A 171 3.23 -7.82 17.69
C PRO A 171 3.23 -7.29 16.24
N SER A 172 2.96 -8.18 15.28
CA SER A 172 2.69 -7.82 13.89
C SER A 172 1.25 -7.35 13.78
N ARG A 173 1.01 -6.21 13.14
CA ARG A 173 -0.33 -5.83 12.70
C ARG A 173 -0.53 -6.38 11.29
N GLU A 174 -1.51 -7.25 11.12
CA GLU A 174 -1.98 -7.64 9.80
C GLU A 174 -2.82 -6.50 9.23
N ALA A 175 -2.50 -6.08 8.01
CA ALA A 175 -3.33 -5.16 7.24
C ALA A 175 -3.77 -5.89 5.96
N ARG A 176 -5.07 -5.93 5.71
CA ARG A 176 -5.62 -6.38 4.44
C ARG A 176 -6.00 -5.15 3.63
N LEU A 177 -5.38 -4.98 2.47
CA LEU A 177 -5.66 -3.87 1.58
C LEU A 177 -6.27 -4.45 0.30
N VAL A 178 -7.43 -3.93 -0.09
CA VAL A 178 -8.16 -4.37 -1.28
C VAL A 178 -8.28 -3.16 -2.20
N PHE A 179 -7.68 -3.24 -3.38
CA PHE A 179 -7.80 -2.21 -4.40
C PHE A 179 -8.85 -2.63 -5.41
N ILE A 180 -9.94 -1.89 -5.48
CA ILE A 180 -11.06 -2.17 -6.37
C ILE A 180 -11.00 -1.15 -7.51
N SER A 181 -10.96 -1.62 -8.75
CA SER A 181 -11.32 -0.77 -9.88
C SER A 181 -12.84 -0.62 -9.90
N THR A 182 -13.34 0.57 -9.59
CA THR A 182 -14.69 0.95 -10.00
C THR A 182 -14.50 1.90 -11.18
N ILE A 183 -14.86 1.46 -12.38
CA ILE A 183 -15.14 2.40 -13.46
C ILE A 183 -16.62 2.74 -13.30
N GLU A 184 -16.92 3.97 -12.88
CA GLU A 184 -18.26 4.52 -12.96
C GLU A 184 -18.67 4.53 -14.44
N ILE A 185 -19.73 3.78 -14.77
CA ILE A 185 -20.46 3.97 -16.02
C ILE A 185 -21.58 4.93 -15.68
N GLU A 186 -21.46 6.19 -16.10
CA GLU A 186 -22.61 7.08 -16.22
C GLU A 186 -23.49 6.53 -17.35
N ASP A 187 -24.54 5.81 -16.97
CA ASP A 187 -25.71 5.62 -17.82
C ASP A 187 -26.73 6.67 -17.40
N GLU A 188 -26.93 7.70 -18.25
CA GLU A 188 -27.98 8.71 -18.07
C GLU A 188 -29.40 8.13 -18.17
N THR A 189 -29.55 6.82 -18.32
CA THR A 189 -30.86 6.17 -18.40
C THR A 189 -30.98 4.96 -17.48
N GLN A 190 -31.71 5.21 -16.39
CA GLN A 190 -32.42 4.25 -15.52
C GLN A 190 -31.73 3.82 -14.23
N GLY A 191 -32.37 4.24 -13.14
CA GLY A 191 -32.03 3.90 -11.78
C GLY A 191 -32.36 2.46 -11.39
N LYS A 192 -31.64 2.05 -10.34
CA LYS A 192 -31.69 0.80 -9.56
C LYS A 192 -30.64 -0.21 -10.00
N THR A 193 -29.60 -0.38 -9.19
CA THR A 193 -29.16 -1.72 -8.78
C THR A 193 -28.58 -1.69 -7.37
N LYS A 194 -29.06 -2.62 -6.53
CA LYS A 194 -28.56 -2.89 -5.18
C LYS A 194 -27.19 -3.59 -5.28
N ALA A 195 -26.13 -2.97 -4.76
CA ALA A 195 -24.87 -3.65 -4.54
C ALA A 195 -25.04 -4.75 -3.48
N ARG A 196 -24.92 -6.01 -3.90
CA ARG A 196 -24.87 -7.17 -3.00
C ARG A 196 -23.42 -7.31 -2.53
N ARG A 197 -23.23 -7.34 -1.20
CA ARG A 197 -21.93 -7.51 -0.53
C ARG A 197 -21.26 -8.79 -1.05
N LEU A 198 -20.18 -8.65 -1.81
CA LEU A 198 -19.25 -9.75 -2.07
C LEU A 198 -18.64 -10.15 -0.72
N ARG A 199 -18.85 -11.41 -0.32
CA ARG A 199 -18.04 -12.02 0.74
C ARG A 199 -16.76 -12.53 0.08
N ALA A 200 -15.67 -12.21 0.76
CA ALA A 200 -14.26 -12.44 0.45
C ALA A 200 -13.96 -13.76 -0.27
#